data_AF-A0A1X7T8I0-F1
#
_entry.id   AF-A0A1X7T8I0-F1
#
_cell.length_a   1.000
_cell.length_b   1.000
_cell.length_c   1.000
_cell.angle_alpha   90.00
_cell.angle_beta   90.00
_cell.angle_gamma   90.00
#
_symmetry.space_group_name_H-M   'P 1'
#
loop_
_entity.id
_entity.type
_entity.pdbx_description
1 polymer ?
#
loop_
_entity_poly.entity_id
_entity_poly.type
_entity_poly.pdbx_seq_one_letter_code
_entity_poly.pdbx_strand_id
1 'polypeptide(L)'
;MPAVPIEKIVIPEVIVGPTLPDSNPTTADTLRAIETLSYWREDYDLNDHHYHWHLVYPWSGISTIKDKKIHRTIDRQGELFLYMHSQMVAQYNAERLSWSDIGLVDSWSYDQVVEPSYTPPPGLRDEYGARPPLQGWLEQHSPYMTEKLATVSKDTMIFWRNNINKGIIQGYFYTKKENGDQGKFHLTEDDAMNWVGIIVEAEAHQLQEVSPGSKEFIDSDLYGTLHNLGHDKFGEIGYQTYMSNKNRWGVMGFTSVAVRDPVFWNWHRHIDDFCQSIINKYKQHALKESAPPHVKLTGVQILPRDKNSTTPDGGIATYLTAPRLELQEVNAKLNHVLYKWVVKVEATVDENEIKNLKPFTVRIFIAPKRLMHA
;
A
#
# COMPACT_ATOMS: atom_id res chain seq x y z
N MET A 1 -67.13 18.24 -3.63
CA MET A 1 -66.38 16.99 -3.91
C MET A 1 -64.92 17.38 -4.08
N PRO A 2 -63.97 16.73 -3.39
CA PRO A 2 -62.57 17.16 -3.40
C PRO A 2 -61.89 16.78 -4.72
N ALA A 3 -60.99 17.65 -5.17
CA ALA A 3 -60.17 17.47 -6.37
C ALA A 3 -59.20 16.30 -6.20
N VAL A 4 -59.14 15.42 -7.21
CA VAL A 4 -58.17 14.32 -7.29
C VAL A 4 -56.84 14.89 -7.82
N PRO A 5 -55.69 14.65 -7.16
CA PRO A 5 -54.40 15.02 -7.73
C PRO A 5 -54.04 14.05 -8.86
N ILE A 6 -53.72 14.58 -10.04
CA ILE A 6 -53.10 13.84 -11.13
C ILE A 6 -51.59 13.96 -10.96
N GLU A 7 -50.95 12.91 -10.44
CA GLU A 7 -49.50 12.79 -10.41
C GLU A 7 -49.01 12.39 -11.82
N LYS A 8 -48.26 13.27 -12.48
CA LYS A 8 -47.69 13.01 -13.80
C LYS A 8 -46.18 12.84 -13.64
N ILE A 9 -45.71 11.60 -13.62
CA ILE A 9 -44.28 11.28 -13.62
C ILE A 9 -43.77 11.50 -15.05
N VAL A 10 -42.86 12.45 -15.23
CA VAL A 10 -42.14 12.69 -16.47
C VAL A 10 -40.73 12.10 -16.30
N ILE A 11 -40.47 10.98 -16.95
CA ILE A 11 -39.12 10.42 -17.06
C ILE A 11 -38.51 11.03 -18.33
N PRO A 12 -37.40 11.77 -18.26
CA PRO A 12 -36.73 12.25 -19.45
C PRO A 12 -36.07 11.06 -20.17
N GLU A 13 -36.52 10.76 -21.39
CA GLU A 13 -35.78 9.90 -22.32
C GLU A 13 -34.51 10.64 -22.75
N VAL A 14 -33.40 10.37 -22.08
CA VAL A 14 -32.08 10.68 -22.61
C VAL A 14 -31.72 9.55 -23.57
N ILE A 15 -31.96 9.76 -24.86
CA ILE A 15 -31.41 8.90 -25.90
C ILE A 15 -29.91 9.21 -26.00
N VAL A 16 -29.10 8.56 -25.16
CA VAL A 16 -27.66 8.44 -25.39
C VAL A 16 -27.48 7.27 -26.34
N GLY A 17 -27.13 7.54 -27.60
CA GLY A 17 -26.75 6.49 -28.54
C GLY A 17 -25.56 5.71 -27.98
N PRO A 18 -25.51 4.37 -28.12
CA PRO A 18 -24.40 3.58 -27.61
C PRO A 18 -23.24 3.74 -28.58
N THR A 19 -22.34 4.67 -28.30
CA THR A 19 -20.93 4.44 -28.62
C THR A 19 -20.28 3.97 -27.33
N LEU A 20 -20.50 2.69 -27.01
CA LEU A 20 -19.67 1.98 -26.06
C LEU A 20 -18.24 2.06 -26.62
N PRO A 21 -17.27 2.67 -25.90
CA PRO A 21 -15.87 2.44 -26.22
C PRO A 21 -15.64 0.93 -26.05
N ASP A 22 -14.96 0.30 -27.00
CA ASP A 22 -14.73 -1.16 -27.08
C ASP A 22 -14.67 -1.79 -25.69
N SER A 23 -15.81 -2.34 -25.28
CA SER A 23 -15.95 -3.02 -24.01
C SER A 23 -14.99 -4.20 -24.07
N ASN A 24 -14.01 -4.26 -23.17
CA ASN A 24 -13.38 -5.53 -22.84
C ASN A 24 -14.54 -6.49 -22.55
N PRO A 25 -14.81 -7.52 -23.38
CA PRO A 25 -15.95 -8.38 -23.17
C PRO A 25 -15.78 -9.01 -21.79
N THR A 26 -16.75 -8.81 -20.91
CA THR A 26 -16.83 -9.50 -19.63
C THR A 26 -17.02 -10.99 -19.94
N THR A 27 -15.91 -11.73 -20.05
CA THR A 27 -15.93 -13.20 -20.20
C THR A 27 -16.07 -13.85 -18.82
N ALA A 28 -16.44 -15.13 -18.77
CA ALA A 28 -16.43 -15.89 -17.51
C ALA A 28 -15.06 -15.84 -16.79
N ASP A 29 -13.98 -15.58 -17.52
CA ASP A 29 -12.63 -15.38 -16.96
C ASP A 29 -12.50 -14.04 -16.21
N THR A 30 -13.16 -12.97 -16.66
CA THR A 30 -13.21 -11.69 -15.91
C THR A 30 -13.96 -11.81 -14.58
N LEU A 31 -14.80 -12.83 -14.39
CA LEU A 31 -15.50 -13.14 -13.13
C LEU A 31 -14.70 -14.06 -12.18
N ARG A 32 -13.56 -14.61 -12.63
CA ARG A 32 -12.68 -15.51 -11.85
C ARG A 32 -11.23 -15.04 -11.74
N ALA A 33 -10.91 -13.89 -12.31
CA ALA A 33 -9.55 -13.38 -12.39
C ALA A 33 -9.32 -12.19 -11.46
N ILE A 34 -8.05 -11.78 -11.40
CA ILE A 34 -7.57 -10.56 -10.75
C ILE A 34 -8.34 -9.30 -11.18
N GLU A 35 -8.99 -9.29 -12.35
CA GLU A 35 -9.79 -8.18 -12.87
C GLU A 35 -11.04 -7.89 -12.02
N THR A 36 -11.56 -8.86 -11.28
CA THR A 36 -12.66 -8.65 -10.32
C THR A 36 -12.31 -7.63 -9.23
N LEU A 37 -11.01 -7.43 -8.96
CA LEU A 37 -10.51 -6.47 -7.97
C LEU A 37 -10.14 -5.10 -8.58
N SER A 38 -10.51 -4.84 -9.83
CA SER A 38 -10.33 -3.54 -10.48
C SER A 38 -11.05 -2.40 -9.75
N TYR A 39 -12.24 -2.64 -9.18
CA TYR A 39 -12.95 -1.65 -8.36
C TYR A 39 -12.13 -1.14 -7.16
N TRP A 40 -11.20 -1.97 -6.68
CA TRP A 40 -10.35 -1.64 -5.55
C TRP A 40 -9.02 -1.05 -6.03
N ARG A 41 -8.32 -1.72 -6.96
CA ARG A 41 -7.01 -1.27 -7.46
C ARG A 41 -7.08 0.05 -8.24
N GLU A 42 -8.17 0.26 -8.97
CA GLU A 42 -8.36 1.43 -9.83
C GLU A 42 -9.20 2.54 -9.18
N ASP A 43 -9.57 2.39 -7.90
CA ASP A 43 -10.22 3.44 -7.13
C ASP A 43 -9.33 4.69 -7.09
N TYR A 44 -9.89 5.84 -7.45
CA TYR A 44 -9.13 7.09 -7.48
C TYR A 44 -8.65 7.49 -6.09
N ASP A 45 -9.46 7.36 -5.04
CA ASP A 45 -9.09 7.83 -3.71
C ASP A 45 -8.00 6.95 -3.09
N LEU A 46 -7.97 5.64 -3.40
CA LEU A 46 -6.86 4.77 -3.00
C LEU A 46 -5.55 5.19 -3.68
N ASN A 47 -5.61 5.50 -4.98
CA ASN A 47 -4.44 5.96 -5.73
C ASN A 47 -3.98 7.36 -5.27
N ASP A 48 -4.92 8.27 -5.01
CA ASP A 48 -4.65 9.60 -4.47
C ASP A 48 -4.08 9.53 -3.04
N HIS A 49 -4.58 8.62 -2.21
CA HIS A 49 -4.02 8.34 -0.88
C HIS A 49 -2.55 7.91 -0.98
N HIS A 50 -2.25 6.92 -1.83
CA HIS A 50 -0.88 6.42 -2.01
C HIS A 50 0.05 7.52 -2.56
N TYR A 51 -0.42 8.29 -3.54
CA TYR A 51 0.31 9.47 -4.05
C TYR A 51 0.58 10.49 -2.95
N HIS A 52 -0.46 10.90 -2.22
CA HIS A 52 -0.38 11.92 -1.19
C HIS A 52 0.51 11.48 -0.03
N TRP A 53 0.49 10.20 0.35
CA TRP A 53 1.41 9.65 1.33
C TRP A 53 2.86 9.89 0.89
N HIS A 54 3.22 9.57 -0.35
CA HIS A 54 4.58 9.81 -0.88
C HIS A 54 4.91 11.30 -1.07
N LEU A 55 3.93 12.20 -1.18
CA LEU A 55 4.16 13.65 -1.13
C LEU A 55 4.50 14.14 0.28
N VAL A 56 3.84 13.59 1.30
CA VAL A 56 4.08 13.94 2.71
C VAL A 56 5.39 13.31 3.22
N TYR A 57 5.68 12.08 2.79
CA TYR A 57 6.84 11.29 3.19
C TYR A 57 7.77 11.02 1.98
N PRO A 58 8.41 12.05 1.40
CA PRO A 58 9.24 11.85 0.22
C PRO A 58 10.52 11.10 0.59
N TRP A 59 10.85 10.03 -0.15
CA TRP A 59 12.11 9.29 0.00
C TRP A 59 13.35 10.18 -0.19
N SER A 60 13.21 11.27 -0.94
CA SER A 60 14.27 12.25 -1.21
C SER A 60 14.51 13.21 -0.05
N GLY A 61 13.60 13.25 0.94
CA GLY A 61 13.61 14.16 2.08
C GLY A 61 13.07 15.54 1.75
N ILE A 62 12.90 16.36 2.79
CA ILE A 62 12.31 17.70 2.68
C ILE A 62 13.44 18.74 2.77
N SER A 63 13.50 19.61 1.78
CA SER A 63 14.43 20.75 1.75
C SER A 63 13.71 22.01 2.25
N THR A 64 14.30 22.69 3.24
CA THR A 64 13.81 24.01 3.65
C THR A 64 14.49 25.09 2.81
N ILE A 65 13.72 26.08 2.35
CA ILE A 65 14.24 27.23 1.58
C ILE A 65 15.37 27.95 2.35
N LYS A 66 15.31 27.93 3.69
CA LYS A 66 16.25 28.63 4.56
C LYS A 66 17.61 27.94 4.65
N ASP A 67 17.65 26.61 4.75
CA ASP A 67 18.89 25.91 5.09
C ASP A 67 19.57 25.26 3.88
N LYS A 68 18.87 25.12 2.73
CA LYS A 68 19.31 24.36 1.54
C LYS A 68 19.78 22.93 1.85
N LYS A 69 19.47 22.44 3.05
CA LYS A 69 19.79 21.11 3.53
C LYS A 69 18.55 20.26 3.48
N ILE A 70 18.75 19.00 3.12
CA ILE A 70 17.69 17.99 3.08
C ILE A 70 17.65 17.32 4.45
N HIS A 71 16.46 17.24 5.04
CA HIS A 71 16.26 16.64 6.35
C HIS A 71 15.10 15.64 6.31
N ARG A 72 15.14 14.69 7.26
CA ARG A 72 13.94 14.01 7.74
C ARG A 72 13.26 14.94 8.72
N THR A 73 12.09 15.45 8.37
CA THR A 73 11.31 16.30 9.28
C THR A 73 10.19 15.54 9.97
N ILE A 74 9.95 14.28 9.60
CA ILE A 74 8.87 13.47 10.18
C ILE A 74 9.48 12.26 10.89
N ASP A 75 9.09 12.11 12.15
CA ASP A 75 9.54 11.02 13.00
C ASP A 75 9.03 9.66 12.48
N ARG A 76 9.88 8.63 12.60
CA ARG A 76 9.59 7.23 12.23
C ARG A 76 9.07 7.01 10.80
N GLN A 77 9.51 7.83 9.83
CA GLN A 77 9.09 7.73 8.42
C GLN A 77 9.27 6.32 7.83
N GLY A 78 10.43 5.67 8.04
CA GLY A 78 10.66 4.33 7.48
C GLY A 78 9.74 3.28 8.09
N GLU A 79 9.38 3.43 9.36
CA GLU A 79 8.41 2.52 9.98
C GLU A 79 7.02 2.75 9.42
N LEU A 80 6.65 4.01 9.19
CA LEU A 80 5.39 4.32 8.58
C LEU A 80 5.32 3.85 7.12
N PHE A 81 6.44 3.89 6.38
CA PHE A 81 6.55 3.29 5.05
C PHE A 81 6.19 1.81 5.09
N LEU A 82 6.83 1.04 5.96
CA LEU A 82 6.55 -0.38 6.12
C LEU A 82 5.11 -0.63 6.60
N TYR A 83 4.65 0.10 7.60
CA TYR A 83 3.31 -0.08 8.17
C TYR A 83 2.19 0.26 7.19
N MET A 84 2.28 1.39 6.49
CA MET A 84 1.26 1.83 5.54
C MET A 84 1.10 0.82 4.40
N HIS A 85 2.19 0.39 3.78
CA HIS A 85 2.16 -0.60 2.70
C HIS A 85 1.73 -1.99 3.20
N SER A 86 2.13 -2.39 4.41
CA SER A 86 1.65 -3.62 5.06
C SER A 86 0.12 -3.59 5.24
N GLN A 87 -0.45 -2.44 5.66
CA GLN A 87 -1.91 -2.26 5.75
C GLN A 87 -2.58 -2.30 4.37
N MET A 88 -1.98 -1.70 3.34
CA MET A 88 -2.50 -1.81 1.96
C MET A 88 -2.57 -3.27 1.52
N VAL A 89 -1.51 -4.06 1.72
CA VAL A 89 -1.47 -5.50 1.38
C VAL A 89 -2.47 -6.30 2.21
N ALA A 90 -2.60 -6.02 3.51
CA ALA A 90 -3.56 -6.71 4.38
C ALA A 90 -5.02 -6.46 3.94
N GLN A 91 -5.35 -5.21 3.60
CA GLN A 91 -6.68 -4.85 3.09
C GLN A 91 -6.93 -5.44 1.70
N TYR A 92 -5.94 -5.41 0.80
CA TYR A 92 -6.05 -6.06 -0.50
C TYR A 92 -6.29 -7.57 -0.37
N ASN A 93 -5.60 -8.24 0.56
CA ASN A 93 -5.86 -9.64 0.86
C ASN A 93 -7.26 -9.88 1.44
N ALA A 94 -7.79 -8.97 2.26
CA ALA A 94 -9.17 -9.06 2.74
C ALA A 94 -10.18 -8.98 1.59
N GLU A 95 -9.95 -8.11 0.59
CA GLU A 95 -10.75 -8.06 -0.62
C GLU A 95 -10.59 -9.34 -1.44
N ARG A 96 -9.36 -9.81 -1.68
CA ARG A 96 -9.12 -11.08 -2.40
C ARG A 96 -9.84 -12.25 -1.76
N LEU A 97 -9.82 -12.37 -0.43
CA LEU A 97 -10.53 -13.42 0.32
C LEU A 97 -12.05 -13.28 0.29
N SER A 98 -12.56 -12.09 0.00
CA SER A 98 -14.01 -11.86 -0.19
C SER A 98 -14.52 -12.45 -1.50
N TRP A 99 -13.61 -12.79 -2.43
CA TRP A 99 -13.90 -13.46 -3.69
C TRP A 99 -13.34 -14.89 -3.68
N SER A 100 -14.19 -15.90 -3.92
CA SER A 100 -13.90 -17.30 -3.55
C SER A 100 -12.65 -17.93 -4.18
N ASP A 101 -12.17 -17.43 -5.33
CA ASP A 101 -11.18 -18.12 -6.15
C ASP A 101 -9.83 -17.37 -6.31
N ILE A 102 -9.60 -16.27 -5.59
CA ILE A 102 -8.42 -15.40 -5.82
C ILE A 102 -7.25 -15.69 -4.87
N GLY A 103 -7.52 -16.23 -3.68
CA GLY A 103 -6.49 -16.54 -2.67
C GLY A 103 -5.72 -15.31 -2.16
N LEU A 104 -4.68 -15.51 -1.35
CA LEU A 104 -3.81 -14.42 -0.91
C LEU A 104 -2.87 -13.97 -2.03
N VAL A 105 -2.31 -12.77 -1.93
CA VAL A 105 -1.26 -12.32 -2.84
C VAL A 105 0.05 -13.04 -2.51
N ASP A 106 0.68 -13.60 -3.54
CA ASP A 106 2.00 -14.23 -3.42
C ASP A 106 3.12 -13.20 -3.37
N SER A 107 4.16 -13.50 -2.60
CA SER A 107 5.38 -12.69 -2.55
C SER A 107 6.14 -12.74 -3.88
N TRP A 108 6.74 -11.63 -4.28
CA TRP A 108 7.54 -11.58 -5.49
C TRP A 108 8.78 -12.49 -5.43
N SER A 109 8.95 -13.31 -6.47
CA SER A 109 10.17 -14.08 -6.74
C SER A 109 10.84 -13.60 -8.03
N TYR A 110 12.16 -13.38 -8.01
CA TYR A 110 12.90 -12.87 -9.17
C TYR A 110 12.97 -13.84 -10.36
N ASP A 111 12.64 -15.11 -10.16
CA ASP A 111 12.56 -16.13 -11.21
C ASP A 111 11.15 -16.30 -11.79
N GLN A 112 10.15 -15.62 -11.22
CA GLN A 112 8.78 -15.77 -11.66
C GLN A 112 8.40 -14.75 -12.75
N VAL A 113 7.30 -15.06 -13.42
CA VAL A 113 6.61 -14.14 -14.32
C VAL A 113 5.28 -13.71 -13.69
N VAL A 114 4.85 -12.50 -13.99
CA VAL A 114 3.50 -12.04 -13.65
C VAL A 114 2.57 -12.49 -14.76
N GLU A 115 1.75 -13.50 -14.47
CA GLU A 115 0.78 -14.03 -15.44
C GLU A 115 -0.23 -12.98 -15.93
N PRO A 116 -0.97 -12.26 -15.05
CA PRO A 116 -1.98 -11.33 -15.53
C PRO A 116 -1.34 -10.13 -16.20
N SER A 117 -1.82 -9.76 -17.38
CA SER A 117 -1.53 -8.46 -17.98
C SER A 117 -2.11 -7.31 -17.16
N TYR A 118 -1.71 -6.09 -17.46
CA TYR A 118 -2.41 -4.89 -17.01
C TYR A 118 -2.44 -3.85 -18.12
N THR A 119 -3.64 -3.40 -18.50
CA THR A 119 -3.83 -2.32 -19.46
C THR A 119 -4.48 -1.14 -18.75
N PRO A 120 -3.86 0.04 -18.71
CA PRO A 120 -4.44 1.21 -18.06
C PRO A 120 -5.87 1.52 -18.56
N PRO A 121 -6.75 2.07 -17.70
CA PRO A 121 -8.06 2.53 -18.12
C PRO A 121 -7.95 3.62 -19.19
N PRO A 122 -8.98 3.83 -20.05
CA PRO A 122 -8.91 4.73 -21.20
C PRO A 122 -8.28 6.10 -20.95
N GLY A 123 -8.61 6.76 -19.82
CA GLY A 123 -8.06 8.08 -19.46
C GLY A 123 -6.54 8.10 -19.23
N LEU A 124 -5.92 6.94 -19.00
CA LEU A 124 -4.49 6.80 -18.71
C LEU A 124 -3.67 6.21 -19.87
N ARG A 125 -4.31 5.73 -20.95
CA ARG A 125 -3.62 5.03 -22.06
C ARG A 125 -2.73 5.95 -22.90
N ASP A 126 -3.00 7.25 -22.90
CA ASP A 126 -2.17 8.25 -23.58
C ASP A 126 -0.88 8.57 -22.81
N GLU A 127 -0.81 8.18 -21.53
CA GLU A 127 0.30 8.48 -20.63
C GLU A 127 1.08 7.24 -20.21
N TYR A 128 0.47 6.05 -20.18
CA TYR A 128 1.12 4.87 -19.63
C TYR A 128 0.98 3.67 -20.56
N GLY A 129 2.08 2.94 -20.73
CA GLY A 129 2.10 1.66 -21.44
C GLY A 129 1.43 0.55 -20.63
N ALA A 130 0.87 -0.42 -21.34
CA ALA A 130 0.37 -1.67 -20.75
C ALA A 130 1.53 -2.60 -20.36
N ARG A 131 1.32 -3.43 -19.34
CA ARG A 131 2.18 -4.57 -19.04
C ARG A 131 1.59 -5.82 -19.69
N PRO A 132 2.23 -6.42 -20.71
CA PRO A 132 1.75 -7.67 -21.29
C PRO A 132 1.65 -8.80 -20.23
N PRO A 133 0.91 -9.88 -20.50
CA PRO A 133 0.88 -11.04 -19.62
C PRO A 133 2.23 -11.79 -19.67
N LEU A 134 2.47 -12.62 -18.66
CA LEU A 134 3.66 -13.48 -18.55
C LEU A 134 4.99 -12.72 -18.60
N GLN A 135 5.02 -11.51 -18.02
CA GLN A 135 6.22 -10.68 -17.96
C GLN A 135 6.95 -10.88 -16.63
N GLY A 136 8.23 -11.21 -16.71
CA GLY A 136 9.14 -11.29 -15.56
C GLY A 136 10.05 -10.06 -15.46
N TRP A 137 11.12 -10.21 -14.71
CA TRP A 137 12.20 -9.22 -14.69
C TRP A 137 12.83 -9.08 -16.10
N LEU A 138 12.89 -7.87 -16.63
CA LEU A 138 13.50 -7.64 -17.94
C LEU A 138 15.03 -7.73 -17.85
N GLU A 139 15.63 -8.62 -18.64
CA GLU A 139 17.09 -8.69 -18.81
C GLU A 139 17.61 -7.58 -19.74
N GLN A 140 16.79 -7.16 -20.71
CA GLN A 140 17.09 -6.05 -21.62
C GLN A 140 16.30 -4.81 -21.20
N HIS A 141 17.04 -3.79 -20.78
CA HIS A 141 16.47 -2.56 -20.26
C HIS A 141 15.91 -1.66 -21.35
N SER A 142 14.96 -0.82 -20.95
CA SER A 142 14.43 0.24 -21.80
C SER A 142 15.57 1.15 -22.26
N PRO A 143 15.63 1.54 -23.55
CA PRO A 143 16.57 2.55 -24.01
C PRO A 143 16.29 3.95 -23.41
N TYR A 144 15.19 4.10 -22.68
CA TYR A 144 14.78 5.33 -22.00
C TYR A 144 15.04 5.31 -20.49
N MET A 145 15.50 4.19 -19.92
CA MET A 145 15.95 4.14 -18.54
C MET A 145 17.31 4.84 -18.44
N THR A 146 17.53 5.60 -17.35
CA THR A 146 18.85 6.20 -17.12
C THR A 146 19.93 5.12 -16.99
N GLU A 147 21.12 5.33 -17.57
CA GLU A 147 22.18 4.31 -17.58
C GLU A 147 22.51 3.76 -16.19
N LYS A 148 22.52 4.63 -15.17
CA LYS A 148 22.81 4.26 -13.77
C LYS A 148 21.84 3.23 -13.19
N LEU A 149 20.56 3.28 -13.55
CA LEU A 149 19.54 2.32 -13.10
C LEU A 149 19.41 1.14 -14.06
N ALA A 150 19.68 1.37 -15.35
CA ALA A 150 19.70 0.34 -16.37
C ALA A 150 20.79 -0.71 -16.07
N THR A 151 21.94 -0.36 -15.50
CA THR A 151 23.03 -1.33 -15.30
C THR A 151 22.87 -2.29 -14.11
N VAL A 152 21.84 -2.12 -13.28
CA VAL A 152 21.64 -2.98 -12.10
C VAL A 152 20.99 -4.31 -12.51
N SER A 153 21.71 -5.42 -12.27
CA SER A 153 21.25 -6.76 -12.64
C SER A 153 20.25 -7.33 -11.64
N LYS A 154 19.52 -8.37 -12.07
CA LYS A 154 18.70 -9.21 -11.20
C LYS A 154 19.50 -9.78 -10.01
N ASP A 155 20.73 -10.22 -10.25
CA ASP A 155 21.60 -10.75 -9.19
C ASP A 155 21.94 -9.69 -8.14
N THR A 156 22.13 -8.43 -8.55
CA THR A 156 22.34 -7.32 -7.63
C THR A 156 21.11 -7.06 -6.75
N MET A 157 19.90 -7.13 -7.31
CA MET A 157 18.65 -7.02 -6.53
C MET A 157 18.51 -8.15 -5.51
N ILE A 158 18.79 -9.39 -5.92
CA ILE A 158 18.81 -10.56 -5.04
C ILE A 158 19.85 -10.39 -3.93
N PHE A 159 21.04 -9.89 -4.27
CA PHE A 159 22.11 -9.60 -3.33
C PHE A 159 21.67 -8.58 -2.26
N TRP A 160 21.08 -7.46 -2.67
CA TRP A 160 20.54 -6.45 -1.74
C TRP A 160 19.46 -7.03 -0.83
N ARG A 161 18.46 -7.73 -1.39
CA ARG A 161 17.42 -8.42 -0.61
C ARG A 161 18.03 -9.35 0.45
N ASN A 162 18.99 -10.18 0.06
CA ASN A 162 19.61 -11.15 0.96
C ASN A 162 20.41 -10.44 2.06
N ASN A 163 21.12 -9.36 1.74
CA ASN A 163 21.85 -8.56 2.72
C ASN A 163 20.93 -7.82 3.69
N ILE A 164 19.79 -7.31 3.23
CA ILE A 164 18.80 -6.68 4.10
C ILE A 164 18.27 -7.70 5.12
N ASN A 165 17.82 -8.87 4.64
CA ASN A 165 17.35 -9.95 5.52
C ASN A 165 18.44 -10.42 6.50
N LYS A 166 19.69 -10.58 6.03
CA LYS A 166 20.81 -10.92 6.89
C LYS A 166 21.05 -9.84 7.95
N GLY A 167 20.98 -8.57 7.58
CA GLY A 167 21.12 -7.41 8.47
C GLY A 167 20.08 -7.41 9.60
N ILE A 168 18.82 -7.69 9.26
CA ILE A 168 17.74 -7.89 10.23
C ILE A 168 18.12 -9.06 11.16
N ILE A 169 18.35 -10.26 10.62
CA ILE A 169 18.61 -11.48 11.40
C ILE A 169 19.82 -11.35 12.33
N GLN A 170 20.91 -10.69 11.89
CA GLN A 170 22.11 -10.48 12.71
C GLN A 170 21.98 -9.28 13.67
N GLY A 171 21.12 -8.31 13.35
CA GLY A 171 20.74 -7.20 14.23
C GLY A 171 21.62 -5.97 14.10
N TYR A 172 22.26 -5.85 12.96
CA TYR A 172 23.00 -4.66 12.59
C TYR A 172 23.14 -4.59 11.07
N PHE A 173 23.22 -3.36 10.57
CA PHE A 173 23.61 -3.06 9.20
C PHE A 173 25.04 -2.54 9.17
N TYR A 174 25.74 -2.80 8.06
CA TYR A 174 27.05 -2.22 7.82
C TYR A 174 26.90 -0.76 7.43
N THR A 175 27.85 0.04 7.88
CA THR A 175 27.93 1.47 7.59
C THR A 175 29.26 1.76 6.91
N LYS A 176 29.30 2.90 6.22
CA LYS A 176 30.47 3.41 5.53
C LYS A 176 30.65 4.89 5.85
N LYS A 177 31.86 5.27 6.24
CA LYS A 177 32.24 6.67 6.45
C LYS A 177 32.74 7.29 5.15
N GLU A 178 32.80 8.63 5.09
CA GLU A 178 33.36 9.37 3.94
C GLU A 178 34.80 8.94 3.59
N ASN A 179 35.59 8.51 4.58
CA ASN A 179 36.96 8.02 4.38
C ASN A 179 37.05 6.55 3.91
N GLY A 180 35.91 5.87 3.76
CA GLY A 180 35.82 4.47 3.35
C GLY A 180 35.84 3.46 4.50
N ASP A 181 36.04 3.90 5.75
CA ASP A 181 36.02 2.99 6.91
C ASP A 181 34.63 2.37 7.09
N GLN A 182 34.61 1.05 7.34
CA GLN A 182 33.38 0.32 7.62
C GLN A 182 33.07 0.30 9.12
N GLY A 183 31.79 0.45 9.44
CA GLY A 183 31.25 0.35 10.79
C GLY A 183 30.03 -0.57 10.85
N LYS A 184 29.32 -0.49 11.98
CA LYS A 184 28.07 -1.23 12.21
C LYS A 184 27.08 -0.35 12.93
N PHE A 185 25.86 -0.29 12.39
CA PHE A 185 24.71 0.28 13.05
C PHE A 185 23.86 -0.85 13.65
N HIS A 186 23.79 -0.91 14.98
CA HIS A 186 23.06 -1.94 15.70
C HIS A 186 21.57 -1.57 15.84
N LEU A 187 20.71 -2.49 15.44
CA LEU A 187 19.26 -2.33 15.52
C LEU A 187 18.76 -2.70 16.93
N THR A 188 17.84 -1.92 17.45
CA THR A 188 17.11 -2.17 18.70
C THR A 188 15.67 -2.59 18.41
N GLU A 189 14.95 -3.07 19.43
CA GLU A 189 13.52 -3.41 19.27
C GLU A 189 12.68 -2.19 18.87
N ASP A 190 13.04 -1.00 19.35
CA ASP A 190 12.29 0.25 19.12
C ASP A 190 12.57 0.87 17.74
N ASP A 191 13.80 0.74 17.22
CA ASP A 191 14.21 1.41 15.99
C ASP A 191 14.22 0.51 14.75
N ALA A 192 14.11 -0.82 14.92
CA ALA A 192 14.30 -1.77 13.84
C ALA A 192 13.35 -1.54 12.67
N MET A 193 12.06 -1.32 12.94
CA MET A 193 11.07 -1.07 11.89
C MET A 193 11.39 0.21 11.12
N ASN A 194 11.84 1.26 11.82
CA ASN A 194 12.18 2.51 11.19
C ASN A 194 13.41 2.37 10.28
N TRP A 195 14.51 1.83 10.80
CA TRP A 195 15.74 1.70 10.03
C TRP A 195 15.63 0.69 8.89
N VAL A 196 14.90 -0.40 9.06
CA VAL A 196 14.67 -1.32 7.94
C VAL A 196 13.84 -0.64 6.85
N GLY A 197 12.79 0.12 7.21
CA GLY A 197 12.01 0.86 6.22
C GLY A 197 12.84 1.88 5.43
N ILE A 198 13.71 2.62 6.13
CA ILE A 198 14.68 3.56 5.52
C ILE A 198 15.53 2.87 4.45
N ILE A 199 16.02 1.68 4.76
CA ILE A 199 16.94 0.92 3.90
C ILE A 199 16.19 0.24 2.76
N VAL A 200 14.98 -0.26 3.02
CA VAL A 200 14.17 -0.98 2.03
C VAL A 200 13.56 -0.03 1.00
N GLU A 201 12.93 1.08 1.44
CA GLU A 201 12.53 2.18 0.54
C GLU A 201 13.77 2.76 -0.17
N ALA A 202 14.91 2.72 0.53
CA ALA A 202 16.16 3.38 0.20
C ALA A 202 15.96 4.88 0.02
N GLU A 203 15.68 5.51 1.14
CA GLU A 203 15.69 6.97 1.23
C GLU A 203 17.03 7.54 0.79
N ALA A 204 17.04 8.80 0.36
CA ALA A 204 18.25 9.38 -0.22
C ALA A 204 19.44 9.33 0.76
N HIS A 205 20.65 9.11 0.22
CA HIS A 205 21.87 8.83 1.00
C HIS A 205 22.08 9.78 2.19
N GLN A 206 21.87 11.08 1.99
CA GLN A 206 22.02 12.08 3.06
C GLN A 206 21.08 11.88 4.27
N LEU A 207 19.99 11.13 4.10
CA LEU A 207 19.04 10.80 5.16
C LEU A 207 19.43 9.52 5.90
N GLN A 208 20.41 8.76 5.40
CA GLN A 208 20.84 7.49 6.01
C GLN A 208 22.05 7.66 6.93
N GLU A 209 22.31 8.88 7.42
CA GLU A 209 23.34 9.13 8.45
C GLU A 209 22.90 8.53 9.78
N VAL A 210 23.70 7.61 10.34
CA VAL A 210 23.28 6.79 11.50
C VAL A 210 23.32 7.54 12.83
N SER A 211 23.98 8.70 12.86
CA SER A 211 24.00 9.60 14.01
C SER A 211 24.28 11.03 13.53
N PRO A 212 23.54 12.05 13.99
CA PRO A 212 23.70 13.41 13.47
C PRO A 212 25.15 13.91 13.53
N GLY A 213 25.72 14.25 12.37
CA GLY A 213 27.09 14.76 12.25
C GLY A 213 28.20 13.71 12.32
N SER A 214 27.88 12.41 12.37
CA SER A 214 28.87 11.33 12.36
C SER A 214 29.57 11.15 11.01
N LYS A 215 28.95 11.61 9.92
CA LYS A 215 29.36 11.34 8.53
C LYS A 215 29.53 9.84 8.24
N GLU A 216 28.75 9.03 8.95
CA GLU A 216 28.69 7.58 8.82
C GLU A 216 27.29 7.20 8.34
N PHE A 217 27.23 6.55 7.18
CA PHE A 217 25.98 6.26 6.48
C PHE A 217 25.79 4.76 6.33
N ILE A 218 24.54 4.33 6.16
CA ILE A 218 24.27 2.95 5.76
C ILE A 218 24.99 2.64 4.42
N ASP A 219 25.61 1.47 4.33
CA ASP A 219 26.39 1.08 3.15
C ASP A 219 25.49 0.75 1.95
N SER A 220 25.27 1.75 1.08
CA SER A 220 24.42 1.61 -0.10
C SER A 220 24.93 0.56 -1.10
N ASP A 221 26.21 0.19 -1.08
CA ASP A 221 26.75 -0.85 -1.95
C ASP A 221 26.15 -2.22 -1.58
N LEU A 222 25.84 -2.43 -0.29
CA LEU A 222 25.31 -3.67 0.25
C LEU A 222 23.78 -3.75 0.22
N TYR A 223 23.08 -2.61 0.29
CA TYR A 223 21.62 -2.57 0.48
C TYR A 223 20.85 -1.88 -0.66
N GLY A 224 21.52 -1.05 -1.46
CA GLY A 224 20.99 -0.51 -2.71
C GLY A 224 19.73 0.33 -2.60
N THR A 225 18.88 0.21 -3.64
CA THR A 225 17.57 0.88 -3.72
C THR A 225 16.47 -0.10 -4.09
N LEU A 226 16.34 -1.15 -3.26
CA LEU A 226 15.54 -2.34 -3.57
C LEU A 226 14.12 -1.99 -3.99
N HIS A 227 13.33 -1.33 -3.13
CA HIS A 227 11.93 -0.97 -3.40
C HIS A 227 11.77 -0.13 -4.68
N ASN A 228 12.50 0.99 -4.76
CA ASN A 228 12.33 1.96 -5.85
C ASN A 228 12.78 1.38 -7.20
N LEU A 229 13.90 0.65 -7.23
CA LEU A 229 14.34 0.02 -8.47
C LEU A 229 13.41 -1.11 -8.90
N GLY A 230 12.75 -1.81 -7.97
CA GLY A 230 11.69 -2.75 -8.33
C GLY A 230 10.55 -2.06 -9.07
N HIS A 231 10.09 -0.90 -8.56
CA HIS A 231 9.11 -0.05 -9.25
C HIS A 231 9.58 0.37 -10.64
N ASP A 232 10.83 0.84 -10.77
CA ASP A 232 11.39 1.25 -12.04
C ASP A 232 11.46 0.09 -13.05
N LYS A 233 11.82 -1.12 -12.60
CA LYS A 233 11.97 -2.29 -13.47
C LYS A 233 10.63 -2.85 -13.94
N PHE A 234 9.58 -2.78 -13.12
CA PHE A 234 8.23 -3.08 -13.59
C PHE A 234 7.65 -1.95 -14.44
N GLY A 235 7.95 -0.70 -14.08
CA GLY A 235 7.54 0.49 -14.82
C GLY A 235 8.13 0.50 -16.23
N GLU A 236 9.39 0.11 -16.40
CA GLU A 236 10.00 0.16 -17.72
C GLU A 236 9.30 -0.75 -18.72
N ILE A 237 8.70 -1.88 -18.32
CA ILE A 237 7.99 -2.82 -19.23
C ILE A 237 7.00 -2.09 -20.16
N GLY A 238 6.34 -1.04 -19.68
CA GLY A 238 5.41 -0.23 -20.49
C GLY A 238 6.04 0.43 -21.73
N TYR A 239 7.37 0.54 -21.83
CA TYR A 239 8.05 1.06 -23.02
C TYR A 239 7.81 0.19 -24.27
N GLN A 240 7.41 -1.06 -24.11
CA GLN A 240 7.15 -1.96 -25.23
C GLN A 240 5.78 -1.73 -25.88
N THR A 241 4.87 -1.04 -25.18
CA THR A 241 3.43 -0.96 -25.52
C THR A 241 2.87 0.46 -25.49
N TYR A 242 3.71 1.48 -25.26
CA TYR A 242 3.26 2.87 -25.21
C TYR A 242 2.61 3.30 -26.53
N MET A 243 1.49 4.00 -26.41
CA MET A 243 0.76 4.53 -27.57
C MET A 243 1.17 5.97 -27.90
N SER A 244 1.75 6.69 -26.94
CA SER A 244 2.11 8.11 -27.05
C SER A 244 3.52 8.37 -26.52
N ASN A 245 4.22 9.30 -27.15
CA ASN A 245 5.58 9.69 -26.74
C ASN A 245 5.63 10.51 -25.44
N LYS A 246 4.47 10.84 -24.82
CA LYS A 246 4.41 11.67 -23.61
C LYS A 246 5.09 11.01 -22.42
N ASN A 247 4.85 9.71 -22.24
CA ASN A 247 5.48 8.93 -21.20
C ASN A 247 5.58 7.46 -21.65
N ARG A 248 6.81 6.94 -21.61
CA ARG A 248 7.21 5.63 -22.17
C ARG A 248 7.40 4.58 -21.08
N TRP A 249 6.66 4.72 -20.00
CA TRP A 249 6.69 3.86 -18.83
C TRP A 249 5.27 3.33 -18.56
N GLY A 250 5.20 2.19 -17.90
CA GLY A 250 3.99 1.66 -17.30
C GLY A 250 3.69 2.33 -15.96
N VAL A 251 2.52 2.03 -15.41
CA VAL A 251 2.01 2.69 -14.19
C VAL A 251 2.88 2.46 -12.96
N MET A 252 3.66 1.37 -12.90
CA MET A 252 4.53 1.05 -11.76
C MET A 252 5.62 2.10 -11.52
N GLY A 253 5.99 2.91 -12.52
CA GLY A 253 6.96 3.99 -12.36
C GLY A 253 6.44 5.24 -11.63
N PHE A 254 5.15 5.28 -11.27
CA PHE A 254 4.51 6.50 -10.75
C PHE A 254 3.61 6.20 -9.56
N THR A 255 3.86 6.87 -8.45
CA THR A 255 3.09 6.68 -7.20
C THR A 255 1.60 7.03 -7.36
N SER A 256 1.22 7.89 -8.30
CA SER A 256 -0.19 8.22 -8.56
C SER A 256 -1.00 7.11 -9.25
N VAL A 257 -0.34 6.08 -9.81
CA VAL A 257 -1.03 5.05 -10.61
C VAL A 257 -0.51 3.62 -10.39
N ALA A 258 0.59 3.42 -9.65
CA ALA A 258 1.23 2.11 -9.47
C ALA A 258 0.30 1.06 -8.84
N VAL A 259 -0.51 1.45 -7.86
CA VAL A 259 -1.48 0.62 -7.12
C VAL A 259 -2.41 -0.17 -8.05
N ARG A 260 -2.65 0.35 -9.26
CA ARG A 260 -3.57 -0.23 -10.26
C ARG A 260 -3.08 -1.55 -10.83
N ASP A 261 -1.76 -1.71 -10.98
CA ASP A 261 -1.18 -2.91 -11.57
C ASP A 261 -1.17 -4.06 -10.55
N PRO A 262 -1.67 -5.27 -10.89
CA PRO A 262 -1.52 -6.46 -10.07
C PRO A 262 -0.11 -6.70 -9.51
N VAL A 263 0.95 -6.38 -10.27
CA VAL A 263 2.34 -6.61 -9.83
C VAL A 263 2.74 -5.75 -8.65
N PHE A 264 2.11 -4.60 -8.44
CA PHE A 264 2.31 -3.77 -7.25
C PHE A 264 2.13 -4.60 -5.98
N TRP A 265 1.08 -5.42 -5.95
CA TRP A 265 0.71 -6.21 -4.78
C TRP A 265 1.69 -7.34 -4.51
N ASN A 266 2.18 -8.01 -5.56
CA ASN A 266 3.22 -9.03 -5.41
C ASN A 266 4.54 -8.41 -4.93
N TRP A 267 4.90 -7.25 -5.50
CA TRP A 267 6.10 -6.51 -5.11
C TRP A 267 6.01 -6.03 -3.66
N HIS A 268 4.89 -5.43 -3.26
CA HIS A 268 4.69 -4.96 -1.88
C HIS A 268 4.48 -6.09 -0.87
N ARG A 269 4.00 -7.28 -1.29
CA ARG A 269 4.07 -8.49 -0.47
C ARG A 269 5.51 -8.92 -0.20
N HIS A 270 6.40 -8.79 -1.19
CA HIS A 270 7.83 -9.01 -1.01
C HIS A 270 8.47 -7.99 -0.06
N ILE A 271 8.05 -6.72 -0.13
CA ILE A 271 8.47 -5.70 0.84
C ILE A 271 7.96 -6.02 2.27
N ASP A 272 6.71 -6.46 2.41
CA ASP A 272 6.13 -6.84 3.70
C ASP A 272 6.83 -8.04 4.37
N ASP A 273 7.51 -8.91 3.60
CA ASP A 273 8.29 -10.02 4.17
C ASP A 273 9.45 -9.52 5.06
N PHE A 274 9.95 -8.30 4.84
CA PHE A 274 10.92 -7.67 5.75
C PHE A 274 10.27 -7.32 7.09
N CYS A 275 9.01 -6.87 7.12
CA CYS A 275 8.25 -6.67 8.36
C CYS A 275 8.11 -7.98 9.14
N GLN A 276 7.81 -9.08 8.46
CA GLN A 276 7.72 -10.40 9.08
C GLN A 276 9.07 -10.82 9.69
N SER A 277 10.17 -10.54 8.98
CA SER A 277 11.52 -10.82 9.47
C SER A 277 11.87 -10.02 10.74
N ILE A 278 11.44 -8.77 10.83
CA ILE A 278 11.60 -7.92 12.02
C ILE A 278 10.78 -8.49 13.18
N ILE A 279 9.49 -8.79 12.96
CA ILE A 279 8.58 -9.30 13.99
C ILE A 279 9.06 -10.64 14.56
N ASN A 280 9.61 -11.51 13.71
CA ASN A 280 10.16 -12.80 14.13
C ASN A 280 11.41 -12.65 15.01
N LYS A 281 12.20 -11.60 14.79
CA LYS A 281 13.43 -11.37 15.55
C LYS A 281 13.20 -10.55 16.81
N TYR A 282 12.61 -9.38 16.64
CA TYR A 282 12.40 -8.40 17.69
C TYR A 282 11.02 -8.66 18.28
N LYS A 283 10.98 -9.13 19.52
CA LYS A 283 9.70 -9.40 20.19
C LYS A 283 8.98 -8.09 20.40
N GLN A 284 8.06 -7.77 19.49
CA GLN A 284 7.20 -6.58 19.61
C GLN A 284 6.47 -6.65 20.95
N HIS A 285 6.80 -5.74 21.87
CA HIS A 285 6.34 -5.75 23.27
C HIS A 285 4.83 -5.45 23.44
N ALA A 286 4.06 -5.42 22.34
CA ALA A 286 2.66 -5.01 22.27
C ALA A 286 1.69 -5.82 23.16
N LEU A 287 2.16 -6.87 23.84
CA LEU A 287 1.38 -7.68 24.78
C LEU A 287 1.97 -7.72 26.22
N LYS A 288 3.09 -7.06 26.50
CA LYS A 288 3.63 -6.95 27.88
C LYS A 288 2.94 -5.87 28.70
N GLU A 289 2.37 -4.86 28.06
CA GLU A 289 1.45 -3.95 28.72
C GLU A 289 0.07 -4.61 28.76
N SER A 290 -0.31 -5.13 29.93
CA SER A 290 -1.70 -5.52 30.16
C SER A 290 -2.63 -4.34 29.89
N ALA A 291 -3.89 -4.61 29.56
CA ALA A 291 -4.94 -3.59 29.62
C ALA A 291 -4.77 -2.76 30.91
N PRO A 292 -4.98 -1.43 30.88
CA PRO A 292 -4.78 -0.58 32.05
C PRO A 292 -5.41 -1.26 33.28
N PRO A 293 -4.68 -1.41 34.41
CA PRO A 293 -5.08 -2.31 35.50
C PRO A 293 -6.46 -2.01 36.11
N HIS A 294 -6.97 -0.81 35.85
CA HIS A 294 -8.24 -0.30 36.37
C HIS A 294 -9.35 -0.17 35.31
N VAL A 295 -9.13 -0.66 34.08
CA VAL A 295 -10.08 -0.57 32.97
C VAL A 295 -10.31 -1.94 32.37
N LYS A 296 -11.58 -2.35 32.32
CA LYS A 296 -12.02 -3.59 31.70
C LYS A 296 -12.85 -3.29 30.46
N LEU A 297 -12.52 -3.93 29.35
CA LEU A 297 -13.37 -3.97 28.16
C LEU A 297 -14.52 -4.97 28.42
N THR A 298 -15.76 -4.50 28.44
CA THR A 298 -16.94 -5.32 28.76
C THR A 298 -17.82 -5.61 27.55
N GLY A 299 -17.60 -4.92 26.44
CA GLY A 299 -18.29 -5.22 25.19
C GLY A 299 -17.78 -4.39 24.02
N VAL A 300 -17.84 -4.99 22.83
CA VAL A 300 -17.59 -4.32 21.55
C VAL A 300 -18.67 -4.77 20.59
N GLN A 301 -19.31 -3.81 19.93
CA GLN A 301 -20.33 -4.08 18.93
C GLN A 301 -20.23 -3.07 17.78
N ILE A 302 -20.48 -3.53 16.56
CA ILE A 302 -20.74 -2.67 15.40
C ILE A 302 -22.25 -2.57 15.22
N LEU A 303 -22.76 -1.35 15.12
CA LEU A 303 -24.17 -1.06 14.88
C LEU A 303 -24.32 -0.12 13.67
N PRO A 304 -25.35 -0.30 12.84
CA PRO A 304 -25.74 0.73 11.87
C PRO A 304 -26.02 2.07 12.55
N ARG A 305 -25.72 3.18 11.87
CA ARG A 305 -26.11 4.52 12.35
C ARG A 305 -27.60 4.78 12.15
N ASP A 306 -28.16 4.28 11.04
CA ASP A 306 -29.59 4.32 10.80
C ASP A 306 -30.29 3.22 11.62
N LYS A 307 -31.26 3.62 12.44
CA LYS A 307 -32.05 2.71 13.28
C LYS A 307 -32.99 1.82 12.46
N ASN A 308 -33.28 2.20 11.22
CA ASN A 308 -34.13 1.45 10.31
C ASN A 308 -33.31 0.56 9.35
N SER A 309 -31.98 0.51 9.51
CA SER A 309 -31.12 -0.31 8.67
C SER A 309 -31.46 -1.80 8.82
N THR A 310 -31.47 -2.51 7.70
CA THR A 310 -31.64 -3.98 7.66
C THR A 310 -30.32 -4.74 7.81
N THR A 311 -29.19 -4.03 7.98
CA THR A 311 -27.88 -4.64 8.21
C THR A 311 -27.91 -5.44 9.52
N PRO A 312 -27.54 -6.73 9.51
CA PRO A 312 -27.52 -7.54 10.73
C PRO A 312 -26.62 -6.95 11.83
N ASP A 313 -26.96 -7.19 13.09
CA ASP A 313 -26.14 -6.79 14.23
C ASP A 313 -24.72 -7.35 14.12
N GLY A 314 -23.72 -6.48 14.35
CA GLY A 314 -22.31 -6.83 14.18
C GLY A 314 -21.84 -6.86 12.73
N GLY A 315 -22.71 -6.61 11.74
CA GLY A 315 -22.39 -6.56 10.33
C GLY A 315 -22.05 -5.16 9.82
N ILE A 316 -21.34 -5.12 8.69
CA ILE A 316 -21.14 -3.93 7.85
C ILE A 316 -21.73 -4.27 6.49
N ALA A 317 -22.68 -3.47 6.00
CA ALA A 317 -23.21 -3.61 4.65
C ALA A 317 -22.44 -2.72 3.68
N THR A 318 -21.98 -3.28 2.58
CA THR A 318 -21.30 -2.59 1.48
C THR A 318 -22.19 -2.51 0.24
N TYR A 319 -21.94 -1.53 -0.62
CA TYR A 319 -22.62 -1.35 -1.89
C TYR A 319 -21.68 -0.67 -2.89
N LEU A 320 -21.95 -0.84 -4.18
CA LEU A 320 -21.24 -0.14 -5.26
C LEU A 320 -21.99 1.12 -5.65
N THR A 321 -21.24 2.19 -5.89
CA THR A 321 -21.73 3.47 -6.40
C THR A 321 -21.24 3.72 -7.82
N ALA A 322 -21.89 4.63 -8.54
CA ALA A 322 -21.47 4.99 -9.89
C ALA A 322 -20.02 5.55 -9.89
N PRO A 323 -19.24 5.32 -10.96
CA PRO A 323 -17.93 5.92 -11.11
C PRO A 323 -18.01 7.46 -11.10
N ARG A 324 -16.97 8.12 -10.58
CA ARG A 324 -16.77 9.58 -10.72
C ARG A 324 -16.17 9.90 -12.08
N LEU A 325 -17.03 10.03 -13.10
CA LEU A 325 -16.64 10.28 -14.49
C LEU A 325 -15.81 11.56 -14.65
N GLU A 326 -16.06 12.58 -13.82
CA GLU A 326 -15.31 13.83 -13.78
C GLU A 326 -13.84 13.65 -13.34
N LEU A 327 -13.53 12.53 -12.67
CA LEU A 327 -12.18 12.12 -12.29
C LEU A 327 -11.64 11.00 -13.20
N GLN A 328 -12.29 10.76 -14.34
CA GLN A 328 -11.95 9.69 -15.29
C GLN A 328 -11.98 8.28 -14.69
N GLU A 329 -12.73 8.06 -13.61
CA GLU A 329 -13.00 6.73 -13.11
C GLU A 329 -13.91 5.98 -14.10
N VAL A 330 -13.61 4.70 -14.33
CA VAL A 330 -14.41 3.82 -15.19
C VAL A 330 -15.10 2.68 -14.42
N ASN A 331 -14.63 2.40 -13.20
CA ASN A 331 -15.16 1.31 -12.36
C ASN A 331 -16.10 1.84 -11.28
N ALA A 332 -17.07 1.03 -10.90
CA ALA A 332 -17.94 1.33 -9.77
C ALA A 332 -17.14 1.43 -8.47
N LYS A 333 -17.51 2.37 -7.60
CA LYS A 333 -16.78 2.67 -6.37
C LYS A 333 -17.40 1.96 -5.17
N LEU A 334 -16.58 1.25 -4.41
CA LEU A 334 -17.01 0.59 -3.18
C LEU A 334 -17.36 1.62 -2.10
N ASN A 335 -18.50 1.41 -1.44
CA ASN A 335 -18.95 2.21 -0.32
C ASN A 335 -19.62 1.31 0.72
N HIS A 336 -19.91 1.86 1.89
CA HIS A 336 -20.57 1.15 2.97
C HIS A 336 -21.67 1.98 3.63
N VAL A 337 -22.65 1.30 4.21
CA VAL A 337 -23.66 1.95 5.05
C VAL A 337 -22.97 2.50 6.29
N LEU A 338 -23.35 3.70 6.73
CA LEU A 338 -22.75 4.30 7.90
C LEU A 338 -22.99 3.43 9.14
N TYR A 339 -21.91 3.10 9.86
CA TYR A 339 -21.95 2.35 11.11
C TYR A 339 -21.22 3.09 12.23
N LYS A 340 -21.31 2.56 13.46
CA LYS A 340 -20.60 3.04 14.65
C LYS A 340 -20.09 1.85 15.46
N TRP A 341 -18.93 2.06 16.10
CA TRP A 341 -18.44 1.18 17.15
C TRP A 341 -19.06 1.58 18.48
N VAL A 342 -19.62 0.61 19.19
CA VAL A 342 -20.03 0.74 20.59
C VAL A 342 -19.02 -0.05 21.42
N VAL A 343 -18.14 0.67 22.11
CA VAL A 343 -17.11 0.11 22.99
C VAL A 343 -17.53 0.40 24.43
N LYS A 344 -17.83 -0.66 25.17
CA LYS A 344 -18.20 -0.59 26.59
C LYS A 344 -16.96 -0.85 27.43
N VAL A 345 -16.64 0.11 28.28
CA VAL A 345 -15.53 0.04 29.24
C VAL A 345 -16.07 0.23 30.64
N GLU A 346 -15.53 -0.52 31.58
CA GLU A 346 -15.85 -0.45 33.00
C GLU A 346 -14.57 -0.10 33.77
N ALA A 347 -14.66 0.88 34.66
CA ALA A 347 -13.59 1.16 35.62
C ALA A 347 -13.74 0.21 36.81
N THR A 348 -12.64 -0.41 37.25
CA THR A 348 -12.63 -1.33 38.41
C THR A 348 -12.24 -0.64 39.71
N VAL A 349 -12.30 0.69 39.73
CA VAL A 349 -12.01 1.57 40.88
C VAL A 349 -13.28 2.32 41.29
N ASP A 350 -13.28 2.87 42.50
CA ASP A 350 -14.37 3.70 42.99
C ASP A 350 -14.61 4.93 42.08
N GLU A 351 -15.87 5.40 42.00
CA GLU A 351 -16.27 6.51 41.13
C GLU A 351 -15.42 7.77 41.36
N ASN A 352 -15.03 8.02 42.61
CA ASN A 352 -14.19 9.16 43.00
C ASN A 352 -12.76 9.08 42.48
N GLU A 353 -12.28 7.88 42.12
CA GLU A 353 -10.93 7.61 41.61
C GLU A 353 -10.86 7.62 40.08
N ILE A 354 -12.01 7.57 39.38
CA ILE A 354 -12.05 7.56 37.91
C ILE A 354 -11.30 8.76 37.31
N LYS A 355 -11.44 9.94 37.93
CA LYS A 355 -10.76 11.17 37.49
C LYS A 355 -9.22 11.11 37.60
N ASN A 356 -8.69 10.17 38.37
CA ASN A 356 -7.25 9.97 38.55
C ASN A 356 -6.68 8.92 37.58
N LEU A 357 -7.52 8.23 36.81
CA LEU A 357 -7.08 7.25 35.83
C LEU A 357 -6.36 7.95 34.67
N LYS A 358 -5.25 7.34 34.22
CA LYS A 358 -4.54 7.80 33.03
C LYS A 358 -5.41 7.57 31.78
N PRO A 359 -5.35 8.46 30.77
CA PRO A 359 -5.92 8.18 29.46
C PRO A 359 -5.40 6.85 28.92
N PHE A 360 -6.27 6.12 28.22
CA PHE A 360 -5.90 4.89 27.52
C PHE A 360 -6.31 4.98 26.05
N THR A 361 -5.68 4.15 25.22
CA THR A 361 -5.96 4.10 23.78
C THR A 361 -6.79 2.87 23.46
N VAL A 362 -7.92 3.07 22.79
CA VAL A 362 -8.67 1.96 22.16
C VAL A 362 -8.12 1.75 20.76
N ARG A 363 -7.55 0.58 20.50
CA ARG A 363 -7.04 0.18 19.18
C ARG A 363 -8.00 -0.86 18.58
N ILE A 364 -8.58 -0.57 17.42
CA ILE A 364 -9.60 -1.42 16.79
C ILE A 364 -9.05 -1.96 15.48
N PHE A 365 -9.17 -3.27 15.28
CA PHE A 365 -8.77 -3.96 14.07
C PHE A 365 -9.91 -4.87 13.60
N ILE A 366 -10.04 -5.03 12.28
CA ILE A 366 -10.89 -6.04 11.64
C ILE A 366 -9.95 -7.00 10.92
N ALA A 367 -10.20 -8.30 11.01
CA ALA A 367 -9.43 -9.32 10.31
C ALA A 367 -10.36 -10.39 9.74
N PRO A 368 -10.00 -11.01 8.59
CA PRO A 368 -10.73 -12.16 8.07
C PRO A 368 -10.75 -13.31 9.09
N LYS A 369 -11.94 -13.88 9.34
CA LYS A 369 -12.10 -14.98 10.31
C LYS A 369 -11.59 -16.32 9.78
N ARG A 370 -11.67 -16.53 8.47
CA ARG A 370 -11.29 -17.78 7.80
C ARG A 370 -10.46 -17.44 6.56
N LEU A 371 -9.40 -18.19 6.34
CA LEU A 371 -8.77 -18.26 5.03
C LEU A 371 -9.67 -19.13 4.16
N MET A 372 -10.26 -18.54 3.12
CA MET A 372 -10.93 -19.32 2.08
C MET A 372 -9.79 -20.00 1.29
N HIS A 373 -9.68 -21.31 1.42
CA HIS A 373 -8.64 -22.19 0.86
C HIS A 373 -7.25 -22.12 1.55
N ALA A 374 -6.91 -23.23 2.23
CA ALA A 374 -5.54 -23.71 2.44
C ALA A 374 -5.35 -24.95 1.58
#